data_AF-A0A6N2RI99-F1
#
_entry.id   AF-A0A6N2RI99-F1
#
_cell.length_a   1.000
_cell.length_b   1.000
_cell.length_c   1.000
_cell.angle_alpha   90.00
_cell.angle_beta   90.00
_cell.angle_gamma   90.00
#
_symmetry.space_group_name_H-M   'P 1'
#
loop_
_entity.id
_entity.type
_entity.pdbx_description
1 polymer ?
#
loop_
_entity_poly.entity_id
_entity_poly.type
_entity_poly.pdbx_seq_one_letter_code
_entity_poly.pdbx_strand_id
1 'polypeptide(L)'
;MEGFRRRLSILVGTLLILAGCVVKLYPSVCSLYRDCIAGEAIEKYRQDISRISEQEKKQSQKEAEEYNRILADEALHLGKAENRQDKAEYKDLLASTEAMAYLEIPSIELRLPVYHGTDEETLKKGAGHMEGTSLPTGGRNVHCVISGHTGVPRSRTVYTSGRTERRRQILSL
;
A
#
# COMPACT_ATOMS: atom_id res chain seq x y z
N MET A 1 -16.67 -39.34 47.33
CA MET A 1 -15.60 -38.80 46.44
C MET A 1 -16.05 -38.56 44.99
N GLU A 2 -17.18 -39.10 44.53
CA GLU A 2 -17.60 -39.00 43.13
C GLU A 2 -18.07 -37.60 42.69
N GLY A 3 -18.73 -36.85 43.57
CA GLY A 3 -19.19 -35.48 43.28
C GLY A 3 -18.06 -34.48 43.01
N PHE A 4 -16.90 -34.67 43.65
CA PHE A 4 -15.71 -33.82 43.45
C PHE A 4 -15.07 -34.04 42.08
N ARG A 5 -14.93 -35.31 41.65
CA ARG A 5 -14.43 -35.66 40.32
C ARG A 5 -15.33 -35.11 39.21
N ARG A 6 -16.66 -35.17 39.38
CA ARG A 6 -17.62 -34.62 38.41
C ARG A 6 -17.54 -33.10 38.29
N ARG A 7 -17.40 -32.37 39.41
CA ARG A 7 -17.21 -30.91 39.40
C ARG A 7 -15.87 -30.50 38.78
N LEU A 8 -14.81 -31.27 39.04
CA LEU A 8 -13.49 -31.04 38.47
C LEU A 8 -13.50 -31.26 36.94
N SER A 9 -14.13 -32.33 36.46
CA SER A 9 -14.28 -32.59 35.02
C SER A 9 -15.08 -31.50 34.30
N ILE A 10 -16.13 -30.95 34.93
CA ILE A 10 -16.90 -29.82 34.39
C ILE A 10 -16.02 -28.57 34.32
N LEU A 11 -15.27 -28.25 35.38
CA LEU A 11 -14.36 -27.10 35.41
C LEU A 11 -13.28 -27.18 34.32
N VAL A 12 -12.64 -28.35 34.17
CA VAL A 12 -11.63 -28.58 33.13
C VAL A 12 -12.23 -28.47 31.73
N GLY A 13 -13.43 -29.02 31.52
CA GLY A 13 -14.15 -28.89 30.24
C GLY A 13 -14.47 -27.44 29.89
N THR A 14 -14.97 -26.66 30.85
CA THR A 14 -15.26 -25.22 30.65
C THR A 14 -13.99 -24.44 30.34
N LEU A 15 -12.87 -24.74 31.01
CA LEU A 15 -11.59 -24.08 30.78
C LEU A 15 -11.05 -24.35 29.35
N LEU A 16 -11.19 -25.60 28.87
CA LEU A 16 -10.80 -25.99 27.51
C LEU A 16 -11.63 -25.28 26.43
N ILE A 17 -12.94 -25.14 26.65
CA ILE A 17 -13.83 -24.39 25.74
C ILE A 17 -13.43 -22.90 25.72
N LEU A 18 -13.16 -22.31 26.88
CA LEU A 18 -12.70 -20.92 26.99
C LEU A 18 -11.37 -20.70 26.27
N ALA A 19 -10.41 -21.61 26.44
CA ALA A 19 -9.14 -21.57 25.72
C ALA A 19 -9.33 -21.67 24.20
N GLY A 20 -10.22 -22.55 23.73
CA GLY A 20 -10.58 -22.66 22.31
C GLY A 20 -11.20 -21.38 21.75
N CYS A 21 -12.08 -20.73 22.51
CA CYS A 21 -12.66 -19.42 22.13
C CYS A 21 -11.58 -18.34 22.01
N VAL A 22 -10.62 -18.27 22.95
CA VAL A 22 -9.52 -17.30 22.89
C VAL A 22 -8.66 -17.51 21.65
N VAL A 23 -8.31 -18.76 21.32
CA VAL A 23 -7.54 -19.08 20.11
C VAL A 23 -8.30 -18.71 18.84
N LYS A 24 -9.63 -18.92 18.80
CA LYS A 24 -10.46 -18.50 17.65
C LYS A 24 -10.63 -16.99 17.53
N LEU A 25 -10.66 -16.26 18.65
CA LEU A 25 -10.86 -14.81 18.68
C LEU A 25 -9.55 -14.05 18.42
N TYR A 26 -8.40 -14.64 18.72
CA TYR A 26 -7.08 -14.02 18.52
C TYR A 26 -6.86 -13.51 17.08
N PRO A 27 -7.11 -14.30 16.00
CA PRO A 27 -7.01 -13.82 14.63
C PRO A 27 -7.88 -12.59 14.34
N SER A 28 -9.10 -12.56 14.89
CA SER A 28 -10.09 -11.50 14.66
C SER A 28 -9.72 -10.19 15.36
N VAL A 29 -9.19 -10.25 16.59
CA VAL A 29 -8.72 -9.05 17.29
C VAL A 29 -7.47 -8.49 16.59
N CYS A 30 -6.53 -9.35 16.20
CA CYS A 30 -5.35 -8.93 15.46
C CYS A 30 -5.68 -8.38 14.07
N SER A 31 -6.74 -8.84 13.38
CA SER A 31 -7.15 -8.23 12.11
C SER A 31 -7.69 -6.82 12.30
N LEU A 32 -8.55 -6.59 13.30
CA LEU A 32 -9.12 -5.26 13.55
C LEU A 32 -8.05 -4.19 13.89
N TYR A 33 -7.03 -4.57 14.65
CA TYR A 33 -5.92 -3.68 14.97
C TYR A 33 -5.11 -3.29 13.72
N ARG A 34 -4.89 -4.24 12.80
CA ARG A 34 -4.17 -4.01 11.52
C ARG A 34 -4.96 -3.10 10.58
N ASP A 35 -6.28 -3.26 10.53
CA ASP A 35 -7.16 -2.45 9.69
C ASP A 35 -7.18 -0.99 10.14
N CYS A 36 -7.14 -0.75 11.46
CA CYS A 36 -7.14 0.59 12.04
C CYS A 36 -5.84 1.35 11.72
N ILE A 37 -4.67 0.72 11.90
CA ILE A 37 -3.36 1.36 11.68
C ILE A 37 -3.10 1.60 10.18
N ALA A 38 -3.37 0.61 9.32
CA ALA A 38 -3.15 0.79 7.89
C ALA A 38 -4.20 1.73 7.25
N GLY A 39 -5.38 1.90 7.87
CA GLY A 39 -6.36 2.93 7.50
C GLY A 39 -5.85 4.36 7.78
N GLU A 40 -5.14 4.56 8.88
CA GLU A 40 -4.63 5.89 9.28
C GLU A 40 -3.65 6.50 8.26
N ALA A 41 -2.71 5.71 7.74
CA ALA A 41 -1.75 6.18 6.75
C ALA A 41 -2.43 6.63 5.43
N ILE A 42 -3.47 5.91 5.00
CA ILE A 42 -4.23 6.24 3.80
C ILE A 42 -5.10 7.47 4.02
N GLU A 43 -5.72 7.57 5.19
CA GLU A 43 -6.56 8.72 5.54
C GLU A 43 -5.73 9.99 5.64
N LYS A 44 -4.54 9.92 6.23
CA LYS A 44 -3.57 11.01 6.26
C LYS A 44 -3.17 11.44 4.85
N TYR A 45 -2.84 10.48 3.97
CA TYR A 45 -2.55 10.77 2.56
C TYR A 45 -3.72 11.46 1.85
N ARG A 46 -4.96 10.97 2.03
CA ARG A 46 -6.16 11.60 1.44
C ARG A 46 -6.33 13.04 1.93
N GLN A 47 -6.13 13.27 3.22
CA GLN A 47 -6.20 14.61 3.79
C GLN A 47 -5.11 15.53 3.24
N ASP A 48 -3.87 15.07 3.17
CA ASP A 48 -2.75 15.87 2.67
C ASP A 48 -2.92 16.20 1.17
N ILE A 49 -3.30 15.22 0.34
CA ILE A 49 -3.63 15.44 -1.08
C ILE A 49 -4.84 16.35 -1.26
N SER A 50 -5.84 16.29 -0.38
CA SER A 50 -7.01 17.18 -0.46
C SER A 50 -6.68 18.66 -0.20
N ARG A 51 -5.57 18.92 0.51
CA ARG A 51 -5.07 20.28 0.81
C ARG A 51 -4.22 20.87 -0.31
N ILE A 52 -3.68 20.02 -1.18
CA ILE A 52 -2.88 20.44 -2.33
C ILE A 52 -3.79 21.00 -3.42
N SER A 53 -3.37 22.11 -4.03
CA SER A 53 -4.15 22.78 -5.07
C SER A 53 -4.26 21.91 -6.33
N GLU A 54 -5.37 22.03 -7.06
CA GLU A 54 -5.55 21.31 -8.33
C GLU A 54 -4.50 21.69 -9.38
N GLN A 55 -3.96 22.91 -9.31
CA GLN A 55 -2.89 23.35 -10.19
C GLN A 55 -1.57 22.64 -9.86
N GLU A 56 -1.25 22.50 -8.58
CA GLU A 56 -0.05 21.81 -8.11
C GLU A 56 -0.12 20.30 -8.40
N LYS A 57 -1.28 19.65 -8.20
CA LYS A 57 -1.46 18.24 -8.60
C LYS A 57 -1.20 18.02 -10.09
N LYS A 58 -1.76 18.89 -10.94
CA LYS A 58 -1.55 18.83 -12.39
C LYS A 58 -0.09 19.07 -12.76
N GLN A 59 0.60 19.95 -12.03
CA GLN A 59 2.01 20.21 -12.26
C GLN A 59 2.85 18.98 -11.90
N SER A 60 2.66 18.40 -10.71
CA SER A 60 3.32 17.17 -10.28
C SER A 60 3.05 16.00 -11.23
N GLN A 61 1.81 15.89 -11.74
CA GLN A 61 1.46 14.87 -12.72
C GLN A 61 2.20 15.05 -14.06
N LYS A 62 2.28 16.28 -14.56
CA LYS A 62 3.02 16.59 -15.80
C LYS A 62 4.51 16.29 -15.65
N GLU A 63 5.11 16.63 -14.52
CA GLU A 63 6.52 16.34 -14.23
C GLU A 63 6.78 14.83 -14.20
N ALA A 64 5.87 14.05 -13.60
CA ALA A 64 5.98 12.60 -13.58
C ALA A 64 5.78 11.97 -14.97
N GLU A 65 4.88 12.51 -15.80
CA GLU A 65 4.71 12.08 -17.20
C GLU A 65 5.94 12.41 -18.06
N GLU A 66 6.53 13.58 -17.87
CA GLU A 66 7.77 13.99 -18.55
C GLU A 66 8.93 13.06 -18.19
N TYR A 67 9.08 12.76 -16.90
CA TYR A 67 10.07 11.78 -16.42
C TYR A 67 9.88 10.42 -17.09
N ASN A 68 8.64 9.93 -17.16
CA ASN A 68 8.33 8.65 -17.81
C ASN A 68 8.67 8.65 -19.31
N ARG A 69 8.45 9.77 -20.01
CA ARG A 69 8.82 9.91 -21.43
C ARG A 69 10.32 9.83 -21.61
N ILE A 70 11.08 10.55 -20.79
CA ILE A 70 12.55 10.55 -20.81
C ILE A 70 13.08 9.15 -20.51
N LEU A 71 12.53 8.47 -19.51
CA LEU A 71 12.94 7.12 -19.13
C LEU A 71 12.68 6.11 -20.25
N ALA A 72 11.54 6.22 -20.93
CA ALA A 72 11.22 5.36 -22.08
C ALA A 72 12.16 5.60 -23.27
N ASP A 73 12.49 6.87 -23.55
CA ASP A 73 13.44 7.26 -24.60
C ASP A 73 14.86 6.74 -24.29
N GLU A 74 15.31 6.88 -23.04
CA GLU A 74 16.61 6.37 -22.58
C GLU A 74 16.72 4.84 -22.71
N ALA A 75 15.64 4.11 -22.39
CA ALA A 75 15.59 2.66 -22.57
C ALA A 75 15.69 2.22 -24.04
N LEU A 76 15.17 3.03 -24.97
CA LEU A 76 15.24 2.76 -26.41
C LEU A 76 16.63 3.08 -26.99
N HIS A 77 17.36 4.02 -26.40
CA HIS A 77 18.64 4.51 -26.91
C HIS A 77 19.89 3.85 -26.31
N LEU A 78 19.74 2.75 -25.54
CA LEU A 78 20.81 1.85 -25.06
C LEU A 78 22.16 2.56 -24.82
N GLY A 79 22.19 3.51 -23.88
CA GLY A 79 23.46 3.99 -23.30
C GLY A 79 23.92 5.40 -23.63
N LYS A 80 23.12 6.26 -24.29
CA LYS A 80 23.43 7.71 -24.34
C LYS A 80 22.83 8.46 -23.14
N ALA A 81 23.32 8.14 -21.94
CA ALA A 81 22.99 8.87 -20.72
C ALA A 81 23.84 10.16 -20.61
N GLU A 82 23.69 11.09 -21.56
CA GLU A 82 24.53 12.30 -21.63
C GLU A 82 23.93 13.54 -20.97
N ASN A 83 22.74 13.47 -20.36
CA ASN A 83 22.18 14.62 -19.64
C ASN A 83 21.50 14.19 -18.35
N ARG A 84 22.29 14.06 -17.29
CA ARG A 84 21.81 13.90 -15.91
C ARG A 84 21.63 15.25 -15.19
N GLN A 85 21.97 16.37 -15.84
CA GLN A 85 22.14 17.68 -15.20
C GLN A 85 20.83 18.45 -14.95
N ASP A 86 19.76 18.20 -15.73
CA ASP A 86 18.47 18.94 -15.65
C ASP A 86 17.27 18.04 -15.28
N LYS A 87 17.51 16.80 -14.83
CA LYS A 87 16.42 15.89 -14.45
C LYS A 87 15.95 16.25 -13.04
N ALA A 88 14.65 16.48 -12.87
CA ALA A 88 14.02 16.49 -11.55
C ALA A 88 14.48 15.23 -10.79
N GLU A 89 14.97 15.40 -9.56
CA GLU A 89 15.47 14.28 -8.79
C GLU A 89 14.31 13.31 -8.58
N TYR A 90 14.53 12.02 -8.82
CA TYR A 90 13.48 10.99 -8.72
C TYR A 90 12.69 11.07 -7.41
N LYS A 91 13.37 11.47 -6.32
CA LYS A 91 12.81 11.64 -4.98
C LYS A 91 11.88 12.83 -4.83
N ASP A 92 11.96 13.83 -5.71
CA ASP A 92 11.13 15.03 -5.67
C ASP A 92 9.82 14.87 -6.48
N LEU A 93 9.82 13.92 -7.42
CA LEU A 93 8.65 13.64 -8.27
C LEU A 93 7.56 12.95 -7.46
N LEU A 94 6.33 13.50 -7.49
CA LEU A 94 5.20 13.00 -6.68
C LEU A 94 5.51 12.97 -5.17
N ALA A 95 6.35 13.90 -4.68
CA ALA A 95 6.79 13.97 -3.28
C ALA A 95 6.00 14.99 -2.43
N SER A 96 4.85 15.47 -2.91
CA SER A 96 4.00 16.42 -2.18
C SER A 96 3.46 15.85 -0.85
N THR A 97 3.55 14.53 -0.66
CA THR A 97 3.20 13.79 0.55
C THR A 97 4.26 12.74 0.85
N GLU A 98 4.28 12.17 2.07
CA GLU A 98 5.25 11.14 2.45
C GLU A 98 5.15 9.90 1.54
N ALA A 99 3.93 9.47 1.18
CA ALA A 99 3.70 8.45 0.18
C ALA A 99 3.50 9.11 -1.20
N MET A 100 4.00 8.49 -2.28
CA MET A 100 3.77 8.98 -3.65
C MET A 100 2.36 8.67 -4.16
N ALA A 101 1.82 7.53 -3.74
CA ALA A 101 0.55 6.99 -4.21
C ALA A 101 0.02 5.97 -3.19
N TYR A 102 -1.18 5.45 -3.44
CA TYR A 102 -1.67 4.24 -2.78
C TYR A 102 -2.07 3.18 -3.81
N LEU A 103 -1.75 1.94 -3.49
CA LEU A 103 -2.13 0.77 -4.27
C LEU A 103 -3.41 0.20 -3.67
N GLU A 104 -4.48 0.16 -4.45
CA GLU A 104 -5.74 -0.49 -4.10
C GLU A 104 -5.98 -1.71 -4.99
N ILE A 105 -6.16 -2.89 -4.39
CA ILE A 105 -6.53 -4.12 -5.09
C ILE A 105 -7.84 -4.66 -4.48
N PRO A 106 -9.00 -4.29 -5.03
CA PRO A 106 -10.30 -4.60 -4.42
C PRO A 106 -10.57 -6.10 -4.26
N SER A 107 -10.09 -6.93 -5.21
CA SER A 107 -10.33 -8.38 -5.18
C SER A 107 -9.68 -9.12 -4.02
N ILE A 108 -8.69 -8.49 -3.38
CA ILE A 108 -8.02 -9.02 -2.17
C ILE A 108 -8.13 -8.04 -1.00
N GLU A 109 -9.05 -7.06 -1.11
CA GLU A 109 -9.30 -6.03 -0.09
C GLU A 109 -8.02 -5.33 0.38
N LEU A 110 -7.07 -5.13 -0.54
CA LEU A 110 -5.76 -4.60 -0.22
C LEU A 110 -5.72 -3.09 -0.46
N ARG A 111 -5.28 -2.34 0.56
CA ARG A 111 -4.80 -0.97 0.37
C ARG A 111 -3.43 -0.79 1.02
N LEU A 112 -2.49 -0.21 0.29
CA LEU A 112 -1.12 0.03 0.76
C LEU A 112 -0.60 1.39 0.28
N PRO A 113 0.05 2.18 1.16
CA PRO A 113 0.83 3.32 0.69
C PRO A 113 2.03 2.84 -0.14
N VAL A 114 2.34 3.59 -1.18
CA VAL A 114 3.50 3.41 -2.05
C VAL A 114 4.46 4.56 -1.80
N TYR A 115 5.71 4.24 -1.51
CA TYR A 115 6.79 5.17 -1.20
C TYR A 115 7.88 5.11 -2.28
N HIS A 116 8.76 6.10 -2.30
CA HIS A 116 9.92 6.11 -3.19
C HIS A 116 10.98 5.11 -2.75
N GLY A 117 11.55 4.39 -3.72
CA GLY A 117 12.60 3.42 -3.48
C GLY A 117 12.09 2.07 -2.99
N THR A 118 13.02 1.14 -2.85
CA THR A 118 12.78 -0.24 -2.41
C THR A 118 13.78 -0.67 -1.34
N ASP A 119 14.28 0.28 -0.57
CA ASP A 119 15.15 -0.01 0.58
C ASP A 119 14.36 -0.67 1.71
N GLU A 120 15.08 -1.27 2.66
CA GLU A 120 14.48 -2.06 3.73
C GLU A 120 13.56 -1.21 4.63
N GLU A 121 13.92 0.03 4.91
CA GLU A 121 13.12 0.93 5.74
C GLU A 121 11.81 1.32 5.05
N THR A 122 11.88 1.57 3.74
CA THR A 122 10.69 1.79 2.90
C THR A 122 9.77 0.57 2.87
N LEU A 123 10.33 -0.63 2.66
CA LEU A 123 9.54 -1.86 2.58
C LEU A 123 8.97 -2.32 3.93
N LYS A 124 9.53 -1.87 5.07
CA LYS A 124 8.93 -2.05 6.40
C LYS A 124 7.68 -1.19 6.57
N LYS A 125 7.65 0.01 6.00
CA LYS A 125 6.51 0.95 6.09
C LYS A 125 5.37 0.59 5.14
N GLY A 126 5.69 0.15 3.93
CA GLY A 126 4.69 0.00 2.87
C GLY A 126 5.20 -0.71 1.62
N ALA A 127 4.55 -0.43 0.51
CA ALA A 127 5.08 -0.80 -0.80
C ALA A 127 6.09 0.26 -1.27
N GLY A 128 7.09 -0.16 -2.01
CA GLY A 128 8.14 0.71 -2.56
C GLY A 128 8.11 0.72 -4.08
N HIS A 129 8.24 1.88 -4.69
CA HIS A 129 8.42 2.02 -6.13
C HIS A 129 9.88 1.78 -6.52
N MET A 130 10.11 0.94 -7.54
CA MET A 130 11.45 0.67 -8.02
C MET A 130 11.99 1.84 -8.85
N GLU A 131 13.06 2.46 -8.36
CA GLU A 131 13.79 3.51 -9.09
C GLU A 131 14.26 2.99 -10.47
N GLY A 132 14.19 3.84 -11.49
CA GLY A 132 14.49 3.46 -12.88
C GLY A 132 13.35 2.74 -13.60
N THR A 133 12.17 2.61 -12.97
CA THR A 133 10.93 2.20 -13.62
C THR A 133 9.96 3.37 -13.74
N SER A 134 8.94 3.26 -14.59
CA SER A 134 8.04 4.39 -14.83
C SER A 134 7.22 4.70 -13.58
N LEU A 135 7.11 5.97 -13.23
CA LEU A 135 6.24 6.45 -12.16
C LEU A 135 4.78 6.04 -12.40
N PRO A 136 4.00 5.83 -11.32
CA PRO A 136 2.60 5.47 -11.43
C PRO A 136 1.78 6.70 -11.87
N THR A 137 1.76 7.01 -13.17
CA THR A 137 0.89 8.03 -13.78
C THR A 137 -0.14 7.43 -14.73
N GLY A 138 -0.02 6.12 -15.01
CA GLY A 138 -0.82 5.44 -16.03
C GLY A 138 -0.43 5.83 -17.45
N GLY A 139 -1.29 5.51 -18.42
CA GLY A 139 -1.05 5.83 -19.83
C GLY A 139 -0.41 4.70 -20.63
N ARG A 140 -0.09 4.98 -21.91
CA ARG A 140 0.53 4.01 -22.82
C ARG A 140 2.05 4.04 -22.65
N ASN A 141 2.70 2.88 -22.79
CA ASN A 141 4.16 2.73 -22.69
C ASN A 141 4.76 3.12 -21.32
N VAL A 142 3.95 3.03 -20.26
CA VAL A 142 4.37 3.24 -18.87
C VAL A 142 4.42 1.89 -18.18
N HIS A 143 5.59 1.51 -17.67
CA HIS A 143 5.78 0.25 -16.95
C HIS A 143 6.31 0.51 -15.54
N CYS A 144 5.37 0.64 -14.61
CA CYS A 144 5.63 0.87 -13.20
C CYS A 144 5.83 -0.45 -12.45
N VAL A 145 6.90 -0.53 -11.66
CA VAL A 145 7.18 -1.69 -10.80
C VAL A 145 7.09 -1.28 -9.34
N ILE A 146 6.20 -1.96 -8.62
CA ILE A 146 5.98 -1.78 -7.19
C ILE A 146 6.44 -3.05 -6.49
N SER A 147 7.38 -2.91 -5.56
CA SER A 147 7.85 -3.98 -4.68
C SER A 147 7.19 -3.88 -3.31
N GLY A 148 7.05 -4.99 -2.61
CA GLY A 148 6.49 -5.01 -1.27
C GLY A 148 6.74 -6.35 -0.58
N HIS A 149 6.93 -6.32 0.75
CA HIS A 149 7.10 -7.54 1.52
C HIS A 149 5.75 -8.27 1.72
N THR A 150 5.80 -9.59 1.81
CA THR A 150 4.64 -10.43 2.15
C THR A 150 4.14 -10.25 3.60
N GLY A 151 4.85 -9.49 4.43
CA GLY A 151 4.57 -9.27 5.86
C GLY A 151 4.20 -7.83 6.22
N VAL A 152 4.14 -6.91 5.25
CA VAL A 152 3.76 -5.52 5.50
C VAL A 152 2.30 -5.47 6.00
N PRO A 153 1.97 -4.67 7.04
CA PRO A 153 0.60 -4.49 7.49
C PRO A 153 -0.28 -3.96 6.35
N ARG A 154 -1.36 -4.69 6.05
CA ARG A 154 -2.35 -4.36 5.02
C ARG A 154 -3.64 -3.95 5.73
N SER A 155 -4.33 -2.90 5.26
CA SER A 155 -5.70 -2.63 5.71
C SER A 155 -6.68 -3.43 4.87
N ARG A 156 -7.60 -4.13 5.55
CA ARG A 156 -8.74 -4.83 4.96
C ARG A 156 -9.95 -3.89 4.93
N THR A 157 -10.66 -3.87 3.81
CA THR A 157 -11.89 -3.06 3.67
C THR A 157 -13.12 -3.86 4.07
N VAL A 158 -13.97 -3.29 4.93
CA VAL A 158 -15.37 -3.70 5.13
C VAL A 158 -16.22 -2.96 4.09
N TYR A 159 -16.83 -3.70 3.15
CA TYR A 159 -17.48 -3.17 1.94
C TYR A 159 -18.53 -2.07 2.18
N THR A 160 -18.46 -1.01 1.38
CA THR A 160 -19.63 -0.24 0.91
C THR A 160 -19.78 -0.47 -0.61
N SER A 161 -21.00 -0.69 -1.07
CA SER A 161 -21.37 -1.20 -2.39
C SER A 161 -20.80 -0.41 -3.58
N GLY A 162 -20.09 -1.08 -4.50
CA GLY A 162 -19.67 -0.49 -5.79
C GLY A 162 -19.00 -1.48 -6.75
N ARG A 163 -19.82 -2.16 -7.56
CA ARG A 163 -19.54 -2.76 -8.88
C ARG A 163 -18.07 -3.14 -9.21
N THR A 164 -17.76 -4.43 -9.06
CA THR A 164 -16.49 -5.06 -9.43
C THR A 164 -16.37 -5.17 -10.97
N GLU A 165 -15.67 -4.23 -11.59
CA GLU A 165 -15.07 -4.46 -12.92
C GLU A 165 -13.58 -4.72 -12.77
N ARG A 166 -13.06 -5.66 -13.56
CA ARG A 166 -11.63 -6.00 -13.65
C ARG A 166 -10.83 -4.82 -14.21
N ARG A 167 -10.55 -3.81 -13.40
CA ARG A 167 -9.52 -2.82 -13.68
C ARG A 167 -8.47 -2.91 -12.59
N ARG A 168 -7.23 -3.23 -12.99
CA ARG A 168 -6.04 -2.93 -12.18
C ARG A 168 -5.95 -1.40 -12.11
N GLN A 169 -6.61 -0.79 -11.13
CA GLN A 169 -6.47 0.64 -10.86
C GLN A 169 -5.31 0.81 -9.88
N ILE A 170 -4.14 1.11 -10.43
CA ILE A 170 -3.19 1.94 -9.70
C ILE A 170 -3.81 3.34 -9.76
N LEU A 171 -4.42 3.78 -8.67
CA LEU A 171 -4.98 5.12 -8.54
C LEU A 171 -3.82 6.08 -8.35
N SER A 172 -3.33 6.60 -9.47
CA SER A 172 -2.52 7.80 -9.53
C SER A 172 -3.46 9.00 -9.69
N LEU A 173 -3.31 9.99 -8.79
CA LEU A 173 -3.95 11.31 -8.75
C LEU A 173 -5.25 11.48 -9.57
#